data_AF-A0A6I8UJV3-F1
#
_entry.id   AF-A0A6I8UJV3-F1
#
_cell.length_a   1.000
_cell.length_b   1.000
_cell.length_c   1.000
_cell.angle_alpha   90.00
_cell.angle_beta   90.00
_cell.angle_gamma   90.00
#
_symmetry.space_group_name_H-M   'P 1'
#
loop_
_entity.id
_entity.type
_entity.pdbx_description
1 polymer ?
#
loop_
_entity_poly.entity_id
_entity_poly.type
_entity_poly.pdbx_seq_one_letter_code
_entity_poly.pdbx_strand_id
1 'polypeptide(L)'
;MKANSQLRITVWLCVILTMIQDQPIEARSRDLCTVQPSTNGLCVPSTLGIYFDVETQHCRFLGCGNKRLFASLEDCEKICNSIKHVKWRSRSGGNETTK
;
A
#
# COMPACT_ATOMS: atom_id res chain seq x y z
N MET A 1 -47.54 -3.27 1.37
CA MET A 1 -46.46 -4.27 1.51
C MET A 1 -45.23 -4.03 0.60
N LYS A 2 -45.28 -3.20 -0.45
CA LYS A 2 -44.15 -2.97 -1.37
C LYS A 2 -43.07 -2.01 -0.84
N ALA A 3 -43.44 -0.98 -0.06
CA ALA A 3 -42.51 0.03 0.45
C ALA A 3 -41.45 -0.52 1.43
N ASN A 4 -41.84 -1.43 2.33
CA ASN A 4 -40.90 -2.11 3.24
C ASN A 4 -39.94 -3.03 2.51
N SER A 5 -40.36 -3.66 1.41
CA SER A 5 -39.50 -4.52 0.60
C SER A 5 -38.46 -3.68 -0.17
N GLN A 6 -38.91 -2.58 -0.77
CA GLN A 6 -38.03 -1.66 -1.50
C GLN A 6 -37.00 -1.01 -0.57
N LEU A 7 -37.42 -0.55 0.62
CA LEU A 7 -36.49 0.04 1.60
C LEU A 7 -35.41 -0.95 2.03
N ARG A 8 -35.76 -2.23 2.23
CA ARG A 8 -34.80 -3.28 2.58
C ARG A 8 -33.81 -3.56 1.45
N ILE A 9 -34.30 -3.61 0.21
CA ILE A 9 -33.46 -3.81 -0.98
C ILE A 9 -32.50 -2.62 -1.16
N THR A 10 -32.98 -1.39 -1.00
CA THR A 10 -32.14 -0.18 -1.07
C THR A 10 -31.09 -0.17 0.03
N VAL A 11 -31.45 -0.47 1.27
CA VAL A 11 -30.49 -0.56 2.38
C VAL A 11 -29.43 -1.65 2.11
N TRP A 12 -29.84 -2.81 1.60
CA TRP A 12 -28.90 -3.88 1.22
C TRP A 12 -27.95 -3.46 0.10
N LEU A 13 -28.46 -2.81 -0.94
CA LEU A 13 -27.62 -2.28 -2.04
C LEU A 13 -26.65 -1.23 -1.54
N CYS A 14 -27.09 -0.31 -0.68
CA CYS A 14 -26.22 0.70 -0.07
C CYS A 14 -25.11 0.05 0.79
N VAL A 15 -25.44 -0.97 1.59
CA VAL A 15 -24.45 -1.70 2.39
C VAL A 15 -23.45 -2.45 1.51
N ILE A 16 -23.89 -3.08 0.42
CA ILE A 16 -22.99 -3.76 -0.52
C ILE A 16 -22.08 -2.74 -1.21
N LEU A 17 -22.62 -1.60 -1.67
CA LEU A 17 -21.85 -0.53 -2.29
C LEU A 17 -20.79 0.07 -1.35
N THR A 18 -21.11 0.29 -0.07
CA THR A 18 -20.13 0.82 0.89
C THR A 18 -19.04 -0.19 1.25
N MET A 19 -19.36 -1.49 1.29
CA MET A 19 -18.37 -2.55 1.54
C MET A 19 -17.37 -2.73 0.37
N ILE A 20 -17.80 -2.49 -0.87
CA ILE A 20 -16.91 -2.58 -2.05
C ILE A 20 -15.86 -1.44 -2.06
N GLN A 21 -16.16 -0.30 -1.42
CA GLN A 21 -15.27 0.86 -1.38
C GLN A 21 -14.10 0.70 -0.38
N ASP A 22 -14.21 -0.19 0.61
CA ASP A 22 -13.21 -0.41 1.66
C ASP A 22 -12.30 -1.61 1.31
N GLN A 23 -11.65 -1.55 0.15
CA GLN A 23 -10.44 -2.38 -0.02
C GLN A 23 -9.40 -1.86 0.97
N PRO A 24 -8.82 -2.70 1.84
CA PRO A 24 -7.98 -2.25 2.93
C PRO A 24 -6.68 -1.67 2.37
N ILE A 25 -6.69 -0.35 2.15
CA ILE A 25 -5.55 0.47 1.70
C ILE A 25 -4.33 0.19 2.58
N GLU A 26 -4.57 -0.15 3.86
CA GLU A 26 -3.53 -0.39 4.86
C GLU A 26 -2.82 -1.75 4.76
N ALA A 27 -3.45 -2.78 4.18
CA ALA A 27 -2.75 -4.05 3.94
C ALA A 27 -1.79 -3.90 2.76
N ARG A 28 -2.29 -3.32 1.66
CA ARG A 28 -1.50 -3.04 0.46
C ARG A 28 -0.36 -2.06 0.74
N SER A 29 -0.54 -1.08 1.61
CA SER A 29 0.51 -0.11 1.94
C SER A 29 1.70 -0.73 2.69
N ARG A 30 1.46 -1.67 3.61
CA ARG A 30 2.52 -2.38 4.35
C ARG A 30 3.40 -3.20 3.41
N ASP A 31 2.79 -3.91 2.47
CA ASP A 31 3.53 -4.69 1.48
C ASP A 31 4.41 -3.77 0.60
N LEU A 32 3.88 -2.63 0.14
CA LEU A 32 4.63 -1.70 -0.73
C LEU A 32 5.93 -1.16 -0.10
N CYS A 33 5.96 -0.96 1.22
CA CYS A 33 7.12 -0.42 1.93
C CYS A 33 8.21 -1.48 2.23
N THR A 34 7.95 -2.75 1.94
CA THR A 34 8.92 -3.85 2.15
C THR A 34 9.32 -4.55 0.85
N VAL A 35 8.66 -4.22 -0.25
CA VAL A 35 8.96 -4.78 -1.58
C VAL A 35 10.34 -4.32 -2.03
N GLN A 36 11.22 -5.30 -2.25
CA GLN A 36 12.50 -5.03 -2.88
C GLN A 36 12.32 -4.73 -4.37
N PRO A 37 13.04 -3.74 -4.89
CA PRO A 37 13.01 -3.44 -6.31
C PRO A 37 13.55 -4.61 -7.15
N SER A 38 12.79 -5.07 -8.14
CA SER A 38 13.27 -6.06 -9.11
C SER A 38 13.79 -5.35 -10.36
N THR A 39 15.07 -5.57 -10.67
CA THR A 39 15.75 -5.01 -11.85
C THR A 39 15.74 -5.96 -13.06
N ASN A 40 14.78 -6.89 -13.13
CA ASN A 40 14.78 -7.93 -14.17
C ASN A 40 14.29 -7.36 -15.52
N GLY A 41 15.21 -6.89 -16.37
CA GLY A 41 14.88 -6.50 -17.75
C GLY A 41 15.84 -5.50 -18.39
N LEU A 42 15.73 -5.34 -19.71
CA LEU A 42 16.36 -4.25 -20.46
C LEU A 42 15.78 -2.92 -19.96
N CYS A 43 16.66 -2.04 -19.47
CA CYS A 43 16.31 -0.72 -18.95
C CYS A 43 15.65 0.14 -20.02
N VAL A 44 14.33 0.33 -19.92
CA VAL A 44 13.63 1.34 -20.71
C VAL A 44 13.61 2.67 -19.92
N PRO A 45 14.03 3.81 -20.51
CA PRO A 45 14.13 5.10 -19.80
C PRO A 45 12.83 5.60 -19.17
N SER A 46 11.68 5.07 -19.60
CA SER A 46 10.34 5.51 -19.23
C SER A 46 9.81 4.92 -17.92
N THR A 47 10.54 4.00 -17.27
CA THR A 47 10.11 3.37 -16.02
C THR A 47 10.98 3.79 -14.84
N LEU A 48 10.95 5.09 -14.48
CA LEU A 48 11.43 5.56 -13.19
C LEU A 48 10.51 4.97 -12.09
N GLY A 49 11.04 4.05 -11.30
CA GLY A 49 10.36 3.50 -10.12
C GLY A 49 10.69 4.30 -8.87
N ILE A 50 9.90 4.10 -7.81
CA ILE A 50 10.21 4.61 -6.47
C ILE A 50 10.06 3.42 -5.54
N TYR A 51 10.98 3.27 -4.59
CA TYR A 51 10.92 2.24 -3.57
C TYR A 51 11.31 2.82 -2.21
N PHE A 52 10.85 2.19 -1.14
CA PHE A 52 11.23 2.55 0.22
C PHE A 52 12.46 1.74 0.63
N ASP A 53 13.53 2.42 1.00
CA ASP A 53 14.72 1.79 1.55
C ASP A 53 14.53 1.65 3.07
N VAL A 54 14.42 0.40 3.53
CA VAL A 54 14.15 0.09 4.94
C VAL A 54 15.37 0.39 5.83
N GLU A 55 16.59 0.30 5.28
CA GLU A 55 17.83 0.55 6.03
C GLU A 55 17.99 2.04 6.31
N THR A 56 17.76 2.86 5.28
CA THR A 56 17.88 4.32 5.42
C THR A 56 16.57 5.02 5.80
N GLN A 57 15.45 4.29 5.84
CA GLN A 57 14.11 4.79 6.12
C GLN A 57 13.68 5.96 5.22
N HIS A 58 14.14 5.94 3.96
CA HIS A 58 13.88 6.97 2.98
C HIS A 58 13.43 6.38 1.65
N CYS A 59 12.57 7.12 0.94
CA CYS A 59 12.15 6.78 -0.41
C CYS A 59 13.22 7.18 -1.41
N ARG A 60 13.56 6.24 -2.30
CA ARG A 60 14.57 6.44 -3.33
C ARG A 60 13.99 6.17 -4.70
N PHE A 61 14.50 6.88 -5.69
CA PHE A 61 14.25 6.51 -7.07
C PHE A 61 14.95 5.19 -7.37
N LEU A 62 14.16 4.24 -7.85
CA LEU A 62 14.70 3.13 -8.60
C LEU A 62 14.81 3.58 -10.06
N GLY A 63 15.90 3.22 -10.72
CA GLY A 63 15.96 3.28 -12.19
C GLY A 63 14.98 2.27 -12.80
N CYS A 64 15.51 1.37 -13.64
CA CYS A 64 14.71 0.36 -14.33
C CYS A 64 13.86 -0.51 -13.37
N GLY A 65 12.55 -0.29 -13.37
CA GLY A 65 11.60 -1.16 -12.69
C GLY A 65 10.37 -1.44 -13.55
N ASN A 66 9.98 -2.70 -13.68
CA ASN A 66 8.80 -3.07 -14.49
C ASN A 66 7.46 -2.69 -13.81
N LYS A 67 7.50 -2.26 -12.54
CA LYS A 67 6.33 -1.92 -11.73
C LYS A 67 6.56 -0.62 -10.98
N ARG A 68 5.60 0.30 -11.07
CA ARG A 68 5.58 1.50 -10.22
C ARG A 68 4.96 1.13 -8.87
N LEU A 69 5.77 1.19 -7.81
CA LEU A 69 5.30 0.95 -6.43
C LEU A 69 4.63 2.21 -5.86
N PHE A 70 5.13 3.39 -6.25
CA PHE A 70 4.59 4.69 -5.85
C PHE A 70 4.53 5.65 -7.04
N ALA A 71 3.58 6.60 -7.00
CA ALA A 71 3.41 7.62 -8.03
C ALA A 71 4.38 8.79 -7.86
N SER A 72 4.72 9.14 -6.61
CA SER A 72 5.65 10.21 -6.27
C SER A 72 6.47 9.87 -5.02
N LEU A 73 7.60 10.58 -4.80
CA LEU A 73 8.40 10.42 -3.59
C LEU A 73 7.61 10.84 -2.35
N GLU A 74 6.82 11.90 -2.47
CA GLU A 74 6.00 12.40 -1.37
C GLU A 74 4.96 11.37 -0.92
N ASP A 75 4.31 10.68 -1.86
CA ASP A 75 3.37 9.61 -1.53
C ASP A 75 4.06 8.45 -0.81
N CYS A 76 5.23 8.05 -1.31
CA CYS A 76 6.03 7.01 -0.67
C CYS A 76 6.39 7.38 0.78
N GLU A 77 6.90 8.60 1.01
CA GLU A 77 7.27 9.08 2.33
C GLU A 77 6.06 9.15 3.26
N LYS A 78 4.94 9.73 2.80
CA LYS A 78 3.70 9.81 3.58
C LYS A 78 3.19 8.45 4.00
N ILE A 79 3.28 7.45 3.12
CA ILE A 79 2.78 6.10 3.39
C ILE A 79 3.73 5.35 4.34
N CYS A 80 5.01 5.24 3.98
CA CYS A 80 5.98 4.38 4.66
C CYS A 80 6.56 4.98 5.95
N ASN A 81 6.54 6.31 6.08
CA ASN A 81 6.92 7.03 7.31
C ASN A 81 5.72 7.54 8.12
N SER A 82 4.50 7.09 7.80
CA SER A 82 3.34 7.33 8.66
C SER A 82 3.54 6.70 10.06
N ILE A 83 2.99 7.35 11.09
CA ILE A 83 3.07 6.87 12.50
C ILE A 83 2.57 5.42 12.61
N LYS A 84 1.51 5.07 11.86
CA LYS A 84 0.96 3.71 11.81
C LYS A 84 1.99 2.70 11.27
N HIS A 85 2.64 3.03 10.17
CA HIS A 85 3.62 2.16 9.53
C HIS A 85 4.91 2.03 10.36
N VAL A 86 5.39 3.13 10.94
CA VAL A 86 6.53 3.14 11.87
C VAL A 86 6.27 2.23 13.06
N LYS A 87 5.10 2.36 13.71
CA LYS A 87 4.70 1.49 14.83
C LYS A 87 4.66 0.02 14.43
N TRP A 88 4.15 -0.30 13.24
CA TRP A 88 4.15 -1.67 12.74
C TRP A 88 5.57 -2.20 12.57
N ARG A 89 6.46 -1.44 11.93
CA ARG A 89 7.86 -1.82 11.67
C ARG A 89 8.63 -2.07 12.97
N SER A 90 8.48 -1.21 13.97
CA SER A 90 9.12 -1.38 15.29
C SER A 90 8.66 -2.64 16.02
N ARG A 91 7.39 -3.05 15.83
CA ARG A 91 6.87 -4.30 16.39
C ARG A 91 7.42 -5.53 15.65
N SER A 92 7.52 -5.46 14.34
CA SER A 92 8.08 -6.54 13.53
C SER A 92 9.58 -6.76 13.85
N GLY A 93 10.36 -5.69 13.99
CA GLY A 93 11.77 -5.78 14.38
C GLY A 93 12.00 -6.29 15.80
N GLY A 94 11.07 -6.05 16.73
CA GLY A 94 11.13 -6.58 18.10
C GLY A 94 10.89 -8.10 18.19
N ASN A 95 10.29 -8.71 17.16
CA ASN A 95 10.08 -10.15 17.10
C ASN A 95 11.30 -10.91 16.54
N GLU A 96 12.33 -10.22 16.05
CA GLU A 96 13.55 -10.82 15.48
C GLU A 96 14.64 -11.09 16.54
N THR A 97 14.48 -10.57 17.76
CA THR A 97 15.41 -10.76 18.89
C THR A 97 15.19 -12.04 19.73
N THR A 98 14.36 -12.97 19.27
CA THR A 98 14.18 -14.29 19.90
C THR A 98 14.43 -15.41 18.88
N LYS A 99 15.70 -15.63 18.53
CA LYS A 99 16.15 -16.93 17.99
C LYS A 99 17.61 -17.17 18.29
#